data_AF-A0A345UGS0-F1
#
_entry.id   AF-A0A345UGS0-F1
#
_cell.length_a   1.000
_cell.length_b   1.000
_cell.length_c   1.000
_cell.angle_alpha   90.00
_cell.angle_beta   90.00
_cell.angle_gamma   90.00
#
_symmetry.space_group_name_H-M   'P 1'
#
loop_
_entity.id
_entity.type
_entity.pdbx_description
1 polymer ?
#
loop_
_entity_poly.entity_id
_entity_poly.type
_entity_poly.pdbx_seq_one_letter_code
_entity_poly.pdbx_strand_id
1 'polypeptide(L)'
;MNTYLFAWNPTKWSWTDLAQNIESLNQTGRVIQKWSCVSHKQVRLGDRAFLVRLGTEPKGIMGSGTIISEAFLSEHWSGEDKLVHRVFIEFDTLLNPMKEPILSLEALDIGKLSRQVWTPQASGISIKPDVTNELEAIWFNFLNDREPEETIADDAASDSYFEGATRAVISTNRERNPHARAACLRHYGYKCIVCEFDFEKVYGEAGREFIHVHHLSEVANKKGVYKIDPIEDLRPVCPNCHSIIHRRKPAYSIAEMKDMIQGNSFK
;
A
#
# COMPACT_ATOMS: atom_id res chain seq x y z
N MET A 1 -9.21 15.37 8.41
CA MET A 1 -8.80 15.21 7.00
C MET A 1 -9.97 14.58 6.27
N ASN A 2 -10.48 15.23 5.23
CA ASN A 2 -11.56 14.66 4.42
C ASN A 2 -10.97 13.68 3.41
N THR A 3 -11.81 12.79 2.87
CA THR A 3 -11.40 11.78 1.90
C THR A 3 -12.28 11.86 0.66
N TYR A 4 -11.68 11.77 -0.53
CA TYR A 4 -12.39 11.89 -1.79
C TYR A 4 -12.09 10.72 -2.72
N LEU A 5 -13.10 10.33 -3.50
CA LEU A 5 -12.99 9.31 -4.53
C LEU A 5 -12.94 9.99 -5.90
N PHE A 6 -11.84 9.79 -6.59
CA PHE A 6 -11.61 10.18 -7.97
C PHE A 6 -11.79 8.97 -8.87
N ALA A 7 -12.31 9.19 -10.09
CA ALA A 7 -12.63 8.13 -11.03
C ALA A 7 -11.86 8.30 -12.34
N TRP A 8 -11.31 7.20 -12.83
CA TRP A 8 -10.82 7.02 -14.19
C TRP A 8 -11.69 6.01 -14.93
N ASN A 9 -12.04 6.32 -16.17
CA ASN A 9 -12.73 5.39 -17.06
C ASN A 9 -12.02 5.37 -18.43
N PRO A 10 -11.28 4.29 -18.76
CA PRO A 10 -10.52 4.18 -20.01
C PRO A 10 -11.40 4.17 -21.26
N THR A 11 -12.71 3.89 -21.16
CA THR A 11 -13.62 3.98 -22.32
C THR A 11 -14.01 5.43 -22.63
N LYS A 12 -13.84 6.34 -21.68
CA LYS A 12 -14.15 7.77 -21.85
C LYS A 12 -12.87 8.55 -22.14
N TRP A 13 -11.80 8.29 -21.40
CA TRP A 13 -10.54 9.02 -21.53
C TRP A 13 -9.34 8.08 -21.47
N SER A 14 -8.50 8.15 -22.50
CA SER A 14 -7.25 7.40 -22.58
C SER A 14 -6.15 8.07 -21.76
N TRP A 15 -5.63 7.36 -20.76
CA TRP A 15 -4.51 7.80 -19.95
C TRP A 15 -3.19 7.33 -20.57
N THR A 16 -2.73 8.07 -21.59
CA THR A 16 -1.63 7.66 -22.48
C THR A 16 -0.29 7.51 -21.79
N ASP A 17 -0.05 8.28 -20.72
CA ASP A 17 1.18 8.34 -19.94
C ASP A 17 1.08 7.56 -18.61
N LEU A 18 0.04 6.74 -18.41
CA LEU A 18 -0.13 5.96 -17.17
C LEU A 18 1.12 5.13 -16.82
N ALA A 19 1.72 4.44 -17.79
CA ALA A 19 2.92 3.63 -17.57
C ALA A 19 4.12 4.46 -17.10
N GLN A 20 4.33 5.63 -17.71
CA GLN A 20 5.40 6.58 -17.36
C GLN A 20 5.16 7.20 -15.97
N ASN A 21 3.90 7.46 -15.62
CA ASN A 21 3.51 7.98 -14.32
C ASN A 21 3.76 6.95 -13.20
N ILE A 22 3.45 5.68 -13.45
CA ILE A 22 3.76 4.58 -12.52
C ILE A 22 5.28 4.40 -12.38
N GLU A 23 6.03 4.50 -13.48
CA GLU A 23 7.50 4.43 -13.44
C GLU A 23 8.10 5.60 -12.63
N SER A 24 7.61 6.82 -12.86
CA SER A 24 8.03 8.01 -12.11
C SER A 24 7.68 7.90 -10.62
N LEU A 25 6.50 7.35 -10.30
CA LEU A 25 6.11 7.04 -8.93
C LEU A 25 7.08 6.05 -8.29
N ASN A 26 7.45 4.98 -8.99
CA ASN A 26 8.36 3.96 -8.46
C ASN A 26 9.78 4.50 -8.24
N GLN A 27 10.23 5.43 -9.09
CA GLN A 27 11.57 6.03 -8.98
C GLN A 27 11.64 7.13 -7.90
N THR A 28 10.58 7.92 -7.74
CA THR A 28 10.61 9.13 -6.89
C THR A 28 9.76 9.02 -5.62
N GLY A 29 8.95 7.97 -5.50
CA GLY A 29 7.97 7.78 -4.44
C GLY A 29 6.67 8.55 -4.61
N ARG A 30 6.54 9.39 -5.65
CA ARG A 30 5.36 10.23 -5.89
C ARG A 30 5.12 10.56 -7.36
N VAL A 31 3.87 10.82 -7.73
CA VAL A 31 3.54 11.41 -9.05
C VAL A 31 2.37 12.38 -8.94
N ILE A 32 2.48 13.56 -9.54
CA ILE A 32 1.43 14.58 -9.49
C ILE A 32 0.54 14.46 -10.73
N GLN A 33 -0.77 14.41 -10.51
CA GLN A 33 -1.76 14.30 -11.57
C GLN A 33 -2.91 15.27 -11.36
N LYS A 34 -3.50 15.72 -12.47
CA LYS A 34 -4.58 16.71 -12.47
C LYS A 34 -5.93 16.02 -12.66
N TRP A 35 -6.83 16.16 -11.68
CA TRP A 35 -8.12 15.46 -11.70
C TRP A 35 -9.30 16.42 -11.59
N SER A 36 -10.41 16.10 -12.27
CA SER A 36 -11.67 16.81 -12.07
C SER A 36 -12.24 16.52 -10.68
N CYS A 37 -12.85 17.54 -10.06
CA CYS A 37 -13.35 17.45 -8.71
C CYS A 37 -14.71 18.14 -8.56
N VAL A 38 -15.78 17.37 -8.36
CA VAL A 38 -17.10 17.94 -8.09
C VAL A 38 -17.23 18.53 -6.69
N SER A 39 -16.50 18.01 -5.71
CA SER A 39 -16.48 18.51 -4.32
C SER A 39 -15.60 19.75 -4.13
N HIS A 40 -15.30 20.50 -5.20
CA HIS A 40 -14.39 21.65 -5.24
C HIS A 40 -14.54 22.69 -4.11
N LYS A 41 -15.75 22.89 -3.57
CA LYS A 41 -15.97 23.81 -2.43
C LYS A 41 -15.46 23.28 -1.09
N GLN A 42 -15.36 21.96 -0.95
CA GLN A 42 -15.03 21.26 0.29
C GLN A 42 -13.59 20.77 0.34
N VAL A 43 -12.97 20.48 -0.81
CA VAL A 43 -11.58 20.01 -0.85
C VAL A 43 -10.63 21.02 -0.24
N ARG A 44 -9.61 20.53 0.46
CA ARG A 44 -8.53 21.32 1.04
C ARG A 44 -7.19 20.63 0.76
N LEU A 45 -6.12 21.41 0.85
CA LEU A 45 -4.75 20.90 0.88
C LEU A 45 -4.59 19.86 1.99
N GLY A 46 -3.95 18.73 1.66
CA GLY A 46 -3.74 17.64 2.59
C GLY A 46 -4.90 16.65 2.69
N ASP A 47 -6.03 16.89 2.03
CA ASP A 47 -7.12 15.91 2.02
C ASP A 47 -6.73 14.63 1.26
N ARG A 48 -7.27 13.50 1.72
CA ARG A 48 -6.95 12.17 1.19
C ARG A 48 -7.67 11.90 -0.12
N ALA A 49 -6.97 11.29 -1.07
CA ALA A 49 -7.51 10.92 -2.39
C ALA A 49 -7.38 9.42 -2.64
N PHE A 50 -8.45 8.81 -3.15
CA PHE A 50 -8.46 7.47 -3.73
C PHE A 50 -8.85 7.54 -5.20
N LEU A 51 -8.30 6.66 -6.02
CA LEU A 51 -8.60 6.56 -7.44
C LEU A 51 -9.26 5.21 -7.76
N VAL A 52 -10.48 5.24 -8.30
CA VAL A 52 -11.21 4.07 -8.81
C VAL A 52 -11.17 4.00 -10.33
N ARG A 53 -10.92 2.80 -10.87
CA ARG A 53 -11.08 2.46 -12.28
C ARG A 53 -12.47 1.90 -12.54
N LEU A 54 -13.12 2.43 -13.57
CA LEU A 54 -14.48 2.04 -14.00
C LEU A 54 -14.51 1.72 -15.50
N GLY A 55 -15.70 1.40 -16.03
CA GLY A 55 -15.91 1.16 -17.46
C GLY A 55 -15.60 -0.27 -17.89
N THR A 56 -14.33 -0.64 -17.97
CA THR A 56 -13.88 -2.00 -18.33
C THR A 56 -13.38 -2.76 -17.10
N GLU A 57 -13.35 -4.09 -17.15
CA GLU A 57 -12.67 -4.89 -16.12
C GLU A 57 -11.13 -4.79 -16.26
N PRO A 58 -10.37 -4.94 -15.15
CA PRO A 58 -10.83 -5.03 -13.76
C PRO A 58 -11.31 -3.68 -13.19
N LYS A 59 -12.45 -3.64 -12.52
CA LYS A 59 -12.97 -2.44 -11.83
C LYS A 59 -12.61 -2.44 -10.35
N GLY A 60 -12.23 -1.27 -9.82
CA GLY A 60 -11.77 -1.20 -8.45
C GLY A 60 -10.87 -0.02 -8.15
N ILE A 61 -10.47 0.13 -6.88
CA ILE A 61 -9.51 1.15 -6.46
C ILE A 61 -8.12 0.71 -6.90
N MET A 62 -7.42 1.61 -7.59
CA MET A 62 -6.12 1.37 -8.21
C MET A 62 -5.05 2.35 -7.72
N GLY A 63 -5.39 3.33 -6.89
CA GLY A 63 -4.41 4.30 -6.41
C GLY A 63 -4.88 5.10 -5.21
N SER A 64 -3.92 5.69 -4.53
CA SER A 64 -4.11 6.56 -3.38
C SER A 64 -3.09 7.69 -3.35
N GLY A 65 -3.47 8.81 -2.74
CA GLY A 65 -2.65 10.01 -2.70
C GLY A 65 -3.21 11.10 -1.82
N THR A 66 -2.68 12.31 -1.99
CA THR A 66 -3.05 13.49 -1.24
C THR A 66 -3.33 14.65 -2.18
N ILE A 67 -4.34 15.46 -1.88
CA ILE A 67 -4.63 16.68 -2.62
C ILE A 67 -3.60 17.76 -2.25
N ILE A 68 -2.90 18.29 -3.25
CA ILE A 68 -1.81 19.26 -3.08
C ILE A 68 -2.10 20.62 -3.75
N SER A 69 -3.35 20.87 -4.13
CA SER A 69 -3.80 22.20 -4.55
C SER A 69 -5.17 22.55 -3.98
N GLU A 70 -5.48 23.84 -3.95
CA GLU A 70 -6.88 24.29 -3.93
C GLU A 70 -7.58 23.94 -5.24
N ALA A 71 -8.91 23.97 -5.26
CA ALA A 71 -9.66 23.74 -6.48
C ALA A 71 -9.57 24.94 -7.42
N PHE A 72 -9.22 24.70 -8.68
CA PHE A 72 -9.10 25.73 -9.71
C PHE A 72 -9.91 25.33 -10.96
N LEU A 73 -10.27 26.31 -11.79
CA LEU A 73 -10.95 26.05 -13.06
C LEU A 73 -9.91 25.72 -14.14
N SER A 74 -10.17 24.67 -14.92
CA SER A 74 -9.43 24.40 -16.15
C SER A 74 -10.34 23.77 -17.20
N GLU A 75 -9.91 23.79 -18.45
CA GLU A 75 -10.65 23.16 -19.55
C GLU A 75 -10.95 21.67 -19.31
N HIS A 76 -12.10 21.24 -19.79
CA HIS A 76 -12.52 19.84 -19.75
C HIS A 76 -11.66 18.99 -20.70
N TRP A 77 -11.40 17.74 -20.35
CA TRP A 77 -10.52 16.86 -21.14
C TRP A 77 -11.10 16.52 -22.52
N SER A 78 -12.41 16.70 -22.72
CA SER A 78 -13.10 16.42 -24.00
C SER A 78 -13.02 17.56 -25.03
N GLY A 79 -12.36 18.68 -24.71
CA GLY A 79 -12.24 19.82 -25.63
C GLY A 79 -13.53 20.62 -25.84
N GLU A 80 -14.57 20.39 -25.03
CA GLU A 80 -15.70 21.33 -24.95
C GLU A 80 -15.23 22.60 -24.21
N ASP A 81 -15.69 23.78 -24.66
CA ASP A 81 -15.43 25.10 -24.07
C ASP A 81 -16.16 25.27 -22.72
N LYS A 82 -15.87 24.33 -21.81
CA LYS A 82 -16.44 24.20 -20.47
C LYS A 82 -15.31 24.08 -19.47
N LEU A 83 -15.23 25.06 -18.60
CA LEU A 83 -14.35 25.02 -17.45
C LEU A 83 -14.92 24.06 -16.40
N VAL A 84 -14.08 23.17 -15.91
CA VAL A 84 -14.39 22.28 -14.80
C VAL A 84 -13.42 22.48 -13.66
N HIS A 85 -13.93 22.33 -12.44
CA HIS A 85 -13.08 22.38 -11.27
C HIS A 85 -12.13 21.18 -11.22
N ARG A 86 -10.86 21.46 -10.94
CA ARG A 86 -9.80 20.47 -10.84
C ARG A 86 -8.94 20.70 -9.61
N VAL A 87 -8.23 19.65 -9.23
CA VAL A 87 -7.19 19.67 -8.20
C VAL A 87 -5.95 18.92 -8.70
N PHE A 88 -4.80 19.22 -8.12
CA PHE A 88 -3.62 18.38 -8.20
C PHE A 88 -3.63 17.36 -7.07
N ILE A 89 -3.38 16.10 -7.43
CA ILE A 89 -3.25 14.97 -6.52
C ILE A 89 -1.82 14.46 -6.65
N GLU A 90 -1.10 14.40 -5.54
CA GLU A 90 0.16 13.66 -5.43
C GLU A 90 -0.19 12.22 -5.06
N PHE A 91 -0.08 11.30 -6.02
CA PHE A 91 -0.27 9.88 -5.78
C PHE A 91 0.96 9.31 -5.08
N ASP A 92 0.72 8.55 -4.00
CA ASP A 92 1.70 7.75 -3.27
C ASP A 92 1.65 6.26 -3.64
N THR A 93 0.59 5.86 -4.34
CA THR A 93 0.34 4.52 -4.86
C THR A 93 -0.49 4.64 -6.14
N LEU A 94 -0.05 3.98 -7.21
CA LEU A 94 -0.77 3.89 -8.47
C LEU A 94 -0.42 2.55 -9.12
N LEU A 95 -1.44 1.73 -9.37
CA LEU A 95 -1.30 0.37 -9.87
C LEU A 95 -1.61 0.29 -11.35
N ASN A 96 -1.02 -0.69 -12.04
CA ASN A 96 -1.34 -0.98 -13.42
C ASN A 96 -2.40 -2.11 -13.51
N PRO A 97 -3.69 -1.79 -13.74
CA PRO A 97 -4.76 -2.78 -13.79
C PRO A 97 -4.62 -3.83 -14.89
N MET A 98 -3.71 -3.62 -15.85
CA MET A 98 -3.42 -4.56 -16.93
C MET A 98 -2.27 -5.53 -16.59
N LYS A 99 -1.47 -5.24 -15.56
CA LYS A 99 -0.31 -6.05 -15.17
C LYS A 99 -0.45 -6.67 -13.79
N GLU A 100 -1.27 -6.06 -12.93
CA GLU A 100 -1.35 -6.43 -11.53
C GLU A 100 -2.78 -6.20 -11.00
N PRO A 101 -3.22 -6.95 -9.96
CA PRO A 101 -4.56 -6.78 -9.42
C PRO A 101 -4.74 -5.40 -8.82
N ILE A 102 -6.00 -4.96 -8.76
CA ILE A 102 -6.46 -3.74 -8.08
C ILE A 102 -7.53 -4.13 -7.04
N LEU A 103 -7.83 -3.26 -6.07
CA LEU A 103 -8.82 -3.54 -5.04
C LEU A 103 -10.23 -3.56 -5.65
N SER A 104 -10.79 -4.75 -5.83
CA SER A 104 -12.04 -4.94 -6.57
C SER A 104 -13.24 -4.22 -5.94
N LEU A 105 -14.26 -3.92 -6.75
CA LEU A 105 -15.52 -3.38 -6.24
C LEU A 105 -16.23 -4.32 -5.27
N GLU A 106 -16.07 -5.64 -5.44
CA GLU A 106 -16.64 -6.66 -4.55
C GLU A 106 -16.04 -6.55 -3.13
N ALA A 107 -14.73 -6.27 -3.03
CA ALA A 107 -14.07 -6.05 -1.74
C ALA A 107 -14.54 -4.76 -1.03
N LEU A 108 -15.20 -3.85 -1.76
CA LEU A 108 -15.75 -2.60 -1.24
C LEU A 108 -17.24 -2.70 -0.88
N ASP A 109 -17.90 -3.80 -1.23
CA ASP A 109 -19.33 -4.04 -0.95
C ASP A 109 -19.54 -4.87 0.32
N ILE A 110 -18.90 -4.44 1.40
CA ILE A 110 -18.98 -5.09 2.72
C ILE A 110 -19.28 -4.07 3.81
N GLY A 111 -19.92 -4.52 4.89
CA GLY A 111 -20.06 -3.73 6.12
C GLY A 111 -20.62 -2.32 5.87
N LYS A 112 -19.92 -1.30 6.37
CA LYS A 112 -20.31 0.11 6.17
C LYS A 112 -19.89 0.65 4.80
N LEU A 113 -18.90 0.04 4.16
CA LEU A 113 -18.41 0.45 2.83
C LEU A 113 -19.47 0.28 1.74
N SER A 114 -20.39 -0.69 1.87
CA SER A 114 -21.56 -0.83 0.98
C SER A 114 -22.44 0.42 0.90
N ARG A 115 -22.36 1.32 1.90
CA ARG A 115 -23.11 2.59 1.93
C ARG A 115 -22.44 3.69 1.12
N GLN A 116 -21.19 3.51 0.70
CA GLN A 116 -20.45 4.47 -0.12
C GLN A 116 -20.70 4.22 -1.61
N VAL A 117 -20.74 5.29 -2.40
CA VAL A 117 -20.82 5.18 -3.85
C VAL A 117 -19.41 4.98 -4.40
N TRP A 118 -19.10 3.77 -4.86
CA TRP A 118 -17.79 3.42 -5.45
C TRP A 118 -17.73 3.54 -6.97
N THR A 119 -18.88 3.71 -7.63
CA THR A 119 -19.02 3.85 -9.08
C THR A 119 -19.61 5.22 -9.46
N PRO A 120 -18.96 6.33 -9.07
CA PRO A 120 -19.55 7.66 -9.22
C PRO A 120 -19.66 8.07 -10.69
N GLN A 121 -20.70 8.85 -11.01
CA GLN A 121 -20.89 9.43 -12.34
C GLN A 121 -19.96 10.62 -12.63
N ALA A 122 -19.39 11.21 -11.57
CA ALA A 122 -18.44 12.32 -11.66
C ALA A 122 -17.27 12.10 -10.69
N SER A 123 -16.12 12.68 -11.02
CA SER A 123 -14.90 12.50 -10.23
C SER A 123 -14.78 13.48 -9.06
N GLY A 124 -14.10 13.07 -7.99
CA GLY A 124 -13.85 13.88 -6.79
C GLY A 124 -15.10 14.03 -5.92
N ILE A 125 -15.86 12.94 -5.75
CA ILE A 125 -16.95 12.88 -4.77
C ILE A 125 -16.38 12.68 -3.36
N SER A 126 -17.12 13.10 -2.34
CA SER A 126 -16.73 12.83 -0.95
C SER A 126 -16.92 11.35 -0.61
N ILE A 127 -15.97 10.79 0.13
CA ILE A 127 -16.11 9.51 0.84
C ILE A 127 -16.65 9.82 2.24
N LYS A 128 -17.65 9.05 2.68
CA LYS A 128 -18.27 9.28 4.00
C LYS A 128 -17.23 9.10 5.13
N PRO A 129 -17.17 10.02 6.11
CA PRO A 129 -16.17 9.94 7.18
C PRO A 129 -16.20 8.64 8.01
N ASP A 130 -17.38 8.03 8.15
CA ASP A 130 -17.58 6.80 8.92
C ASP A 130 -17.03 5.55 8.21
N VAL A 131 -16.71 5.63 6.91
CA VAL A 131 -16.11 4.53 6.14
C VAL A 131 -14.63 4.74 5.83
N THR A 132 -14.08 5.94 6.01
CA THR A 132 -12.67 6.26 5.68
C THR A 132 -11.68 5.31 6.36
N ASN A 133 -11.84 5.05 7.66
CA ASN A 133 -10.92 4.17 8.39
C ASN A 133 -10.98 2.73 7.90
N GLU A 134 -12.17 2.25 7.52
CA GLU A 134 -12.38 0.90 6.98
C GLU A 134 -11.78 0.78 5.57
N LEU A 135 -11.98 1.81 4.74
CA LEU A 135 -11.38 1.89 3.40
C LEU A 135 -9.85 1.87 3.45
N GLU A 136 -9.25 2.70 4.30
CA GLU A 136 -7.79 2.74 4.47
C GLU A 136 -7.27 1.38 4.93
N ALA A 137 -7.95 0.71 5.86
CA ALA A 137 -7.56 -0.61 6.32
C ALA A 137 -7.60 -1.67 5.20
N ILE A 138 -8.66 -1.69 4.38
CA ILE A 138 -8.76 -2.64 3.27
C ILE A 138 -7.74 -2.33 2.17
N TRP A 139 -7.61 -1.07 1.77
CA TRP A 139 -6.60 -0.66 0.80
C TRP A 139 -5.21 -1.02 1.26
N PHE A 140 -4.93 -0.77 2.54
CA PHE A 140 -3.68 -1.13 3.17
C PHE A 140 -3.43 -2.64 3.10
N ASN A 141 -4.36 -3.48 3.58
CA ASN A 141 -4.24 -4.94 3.53
C ASN A 141 -4.02 -5.45 2.10
N PHE A 142 -4.83 -4.95 1.17
CA PHE A 142 -4.72 -5.27 -0.24
C PHE A 142 -3.31 -5.01 -0.79
N LEU A 143 -2.63 -3.94 -0.38
CA LEU A 143 -1.27 -3.67 -0.84
C LEU A 143 -0.19 -4.58 -0.23
N ASN A 144 -0.37 -5.11 0.99
CA ASN A 144 0.64 -5.99 1.61
C ASN A 144 0.42 -7.48 1.35
N ASP A 145 -0.81 -7.89 1.06
CA ASP A 145 -1.10 -9.28 0.69
C ASP A 145 -0.52 -9.62 -0.70
N ARG A 146 0.06 -8.62 -1.39
CA ARG A 146 0.75 -8.70 -2.68
C ARG A 146 2.23 -9.06 -2.56
N GLU A 147 2.66 -9.78 -1.52
CA GLU A 147 3.99 -10.40 -1.57
C GLU A 147 4.10 -11.24 -2.85
N PRO A 148 5.20 -11.11 -3.62
CA PRO A 148 5.29 -11.74 -4.92
C PRO A 148 5.27 -13.26 -4.74
N GLU A 149 4.33 -13.93 -5.42
CA GLU A 149 4.53 -15.32 -5.77
C GLU A 149 5.84 -15.40 -6.56
N GLU A 150 6.86 -16.02 -5.97
CA GLU A 150 8.00 -16.52 -6.73
C GLU A 150 7.45 -17.54 -7.73
N THR A 151 7.15 -17.09 -8.95
CA THR A 151 7.05 -17.99 -10.09
C THR A 151 8.43 -18.57 -10.31
N ILE A 152 8.66 -19.79 -9.80
CA ILE A 152 9.72 -20.67 -10.27
C ILE A 152 9.35 -21.00 -11.72
N ALA A 153 9.77 -20.13 -12.65
CA ALA A 153 9.84 -20.48 -14.05
C ALA A 153 11.03 -21.43 -14.16
N ASP A 154 10.69 -22.70 -14.33
CA ASP A 154 11.59 -23.80 -14.61
C ASP A 154 12.12 -23.64 -16.04
N ASP A 155 13.01 -22.67 -16.26
CA ASP A 155 13.73 -22.53 -17.53
C ASP A 155 15.08 -23.23 -17.39
N ALA A 156 15.06 -24.51 -17.78
CA ALA A 156 16.26 -25.23 -18.12
C ALA A 156 17.04 -24.50 -19.23
N ALA A 157 18.34 -24.37 -18.99
CA ALA A 157 19.41 -24.10 -19.95
C ALA A 157 19.47 -22.71 -20.63
N SER A 158 20.16 -21.78 -19.97
CA SER A 158 21.10 -20.88 -20.65
C SER A 158 22.17 -20.43 -19.66
N ASP A 159 23.41 -20.92 -19.83
CA ASP A 159 24.61 -20.47 -19.11
C ASP A 159 25.00 -19.06 -19.56
N SER A 160 24.21 -18.07 -19.15
CA SER A 160 24.57 -16.65 -19.24
C SER A 160 24.03 -15.89 -18.04
N TYR A 161 24.89 -15.69 -17.05
CA TYR A 161 24.60 -14.89 -15.85
C TYR A 161 24.95 -13.42 -16.13
N PHE A 162 23.96 -12.61 -16.49
CA PHE A 162 24.12 -11.17 -16.61
C PHE A 162 23.93 -10.51 -15.23
N GLU A 163 25.01 -10.09 -14.59
CA GLU A 163 24.96 -9.26 -13.37
C GLU A 163 24.53 -7.82 -13.76
N GLY A 164 23.48 -7.29 -13.13
CA GLY A 164 22.97 -5.94 -13.43
C GLY A 164 21.71 -5.88 -14.30
N ALA A 165 21.07 -7.02 -14.60
CA ALA A 165 19.70 -6.99 -15.11
C ALA A 165 18.77 -6.39 -14.05
N THR A 166 18.18 -5.23 -14.35
CA THR A 166 17.27 -4.51 -13.45
C THR A 166 15.97 -5.30 -13.30
N ARG A 167 15.98 -6.32 -12.45
CA ARG A 167 14.76 -6.97 -11.98
C ARG A 167 14.14 -6.00 -10.99
N ALA A 168 13.00 -5.41 -11.36
CA ALA A 168 12.25 -4.52 -10.49
C ALA A 168 11.69 -5.35 -9.31
N VAL A 169 12.50 -5.49 -8.25
CA VAL A 169 12.03 -5.99 -6.97
C VAL A 169 11.28 -4.83 -6.32
N ILE A 170 9.95 -4.86 -6.42
CA ILE A 170 9.10 -3.94 -5.69
C ILE A 170 9.21 -4.35 -4.21
N SER A 171 10.13 -3.73 -3.48
CA SER A 171 10.24 -3.88 -2.03
C SER A 171 9.09 -3.10 -1.38
N THR A 172 7.94 -3.73 -1.21
CA THR A 172 6.79 -3.20 -0.45
C THR A 172 7.05 -3.34 1.05
N ASN A 173 8.16 -2.80 1.54
CA ASN A 173 8.45 -2.78 2.96
C ASN A 173 7.74 -1.60 3.64
N ARG A 174 6.42 -1.51 3.44
CA ARG A 174 5.56 -0.40 3.93
C ARG A 174 4.80 -0.84 5.18
N GLU A 175 4.92 -0.02 6.21
CA GLU A 175 4.61 -0.33 7.60
C GLU A 175 3.11 -0.28 7.93
N ARG A 176 2.60 -1.30 8.65
CA ARG A 176 1.17 -1.63 8.64
C ARG A 176 0.18 -0.71 9.33
N ASN A 177 0.67 0.04 10.30
CA ASN A 177 -0.04 1.14 10.93
C ASN A 177 1.04 1.88 11.73
N PRO A 178 1.42 3.11 11.35
CA PRO A 178 2.49 3.81 12.02
C PRO A 178 2.19 4.03 13.51
N HIS A 179 0.92 4.13 13.91
CA HIS A 179 0.53 4.24 15.31
C HIS A 179 0.65 2.92 16.08
N ALA A 180 0.25 1.79 15.49
CA ALA A 180 0.40 0.47 16.13
C ALA A 180 1.88 0.08 16.21
N ARG A 181 2.66 0.36 15.17
CA ARG A 181 4.11 0.19 15.18
C ARG A 181 4.77 1.05 16.24
N ALA A 182 4.46 2.36 16.28
CA ALA A 182 4.99 3.23 17.31
C ALA A 182 4.56 2.79 18.72
N ALA A 183 3.35 2.26 18.90
CA ALA A 183 2.90 1.72 20.18
C ALA A 183 3.68 0.45 20.58
N CYS A 184 3.85 -0.48 19.66
CA CYS A 184 4.67 -1.69 19.83
C CYS A 184 6.12 -1.32 20.19
N LEU A 185 6.74 -0.40 19.45
CA LEU A 185 8.14 -0.01 19.67
C LEU A 185 8.34 0.87 20.91
N ARG A 186 7.35 1.68 21.30
CA ARG A 186 7.38 2.36 22.61
C ARG A 186 7.40 1.36 23.77
N HIS A 187 6.79 0.18 23.59
CA HIS A 187 6.74 -0.84 24.63
C HIS A 187 7.94 -1.79 24.60
N TYR A 188 8.29 -2.33 23.42
CA TYR A 188 9.32 -3.37 23.26
C TYR A 188 10.70 -2.84 22.87
N GLY A 189 10.81 -1.60 22.39
CA GLY A 189 12.05 -1.02 21.87
C GLY A 189 12.45 -1.54 20.49
N TYR A 190 13.71 -1.26 20.11
CA TYR A 190 14.27 -1.51 18.77
C TYR A 190 15.20 -2.73 18.72
N LYS A 191 15.07 -3.65 19.67
CA LYS A 191 15.84 -4.90 19.73
C LYS A 191 15.01 -6.04 19.14
N CYS A 192 15.62 -6.86 18.29
CA CYS A 192 14.95 -8.03 17.73
C CYS A 192 14.59 -9.04 18.84
N ILE A 193 13.32 -9.43 18.96
CA ILE A 193 12.89 -10.37 20.01
C ILE A 193 13.42 -11.79 19.79
N VAL A 194 13.80 -12.13 18.56
CA VAL A 194 14.26 -13.47 18.15
C VAL A 194 15.77 -13.62 18.38
N CYS A 195 16.57 -12.79 17.73
CA CYS A 195 18.04 -12.91 17.71
C CYS A 195 18.76 -11.83 18.52
N GLU A 196 18.01 -10.97 19.22
CA GLU A 196 18.57 -9.93 20.08
C GLU A 196 19.38 -8.83 19.37
N PHE A 197 19.40 -8.83 18.05
CA PHE A 197 20.12 -7.83 17.26
C PHE A 197 19.55 -6.42 17.45
N ASP A 198 20.44 -5.45 17.59
CA ASP A 198 20.15 -4.03 17.76
C ASP A 198 20.95 -3.24 16.71
N PHE A 199 20.24 -2.60 15.78
CA PHE A 199 20.84 -1.90 14.65
C PHE A 199 21.60 -0.65 15.07
N GLU A 200 21.07 0.12 16.02
CA GLU A 200 21.71 1.35 16.49
C GLU A 200 22.99 1.03 17.26
N LYS A 201 22.98 -0.04 18.05
CA LYS A 201 24.18 -0.48 18.78
C LYS A 201 25.31 -0.95 17.84
N VAL A 202 24.97 -1.62 16.73
CA VAL A 202 25.97 -2.20 15.81
C VAL A 202 26.40 -1.21 14.73
N TYR A 203 25.46 -0.45 14.16
CA TYR A 203 25.69 0.43 13.01
C TYR A 203 25.67 1.93 13.36
N GLY A 204 25.48 2.28 14.63
CA GLY A 204 25.38 3.68 15.07
C GLY A 204 24.13 4.36 14.51
N GLU A 205 24.25 5.65 14.19
CA GLU A 205 23.12 6.48 13.73
C GLU A 205 22.42 5.92 12.49
N ALA A 206 23.15 5.25 11.59
CA ALA A 206 22.58 4.63 10.39
C ALA A 206 21.56 3.51 10.72
N GLY A 207 21.66 2.91 11.92
CA GLY A 207 20.74 1.88 12.39
C GLY A 207 19.61 2.40 13.30
N ARG A 208 19.57 3.72 13.56
CA ARG A 208 18.59 4.31 14.48
C ARG A 208 17.16 4.09 13.96
N GLU A 209 16.28 3.67 14.86
CA GLU A 209 14.87 3.37 14.59
C GLU A 209 14.58 2.31 13.51
N PHE A 210 15.62 1.60 13.04
CA PHE A 210 15.52 0.62 11.98
C PHE A 210 15.20 -0.78 12.52
N ILE A 211 13.93 -1.14 12.50
CA ILE A 211 13.45 -2.49 12.82
C ILE A 211 12.06 -2.73 12.21
N HIS A 212 11.74 -3.99 11.90
CA HIS A 212 10.41 -4.38 11.42
C HIS A 212 9.53 -4.82 12.59
N VAL A 213 8.20 -4.76 12.39
CA VAL A 213 7.22 -5.27 13.36
C VAL A 213 6.41 -6.41 12.74
N HIS A 214 6.52 -7.59 13.34
CA HIS A 214 5.87 -8.83 12.92
C HIS A 214 4.57 -9.07 13.69
N HIS A 215 3.57 -9.69 13.05
CA HIS A 215 2.29 -10.05 13.67
C HIS A 215 2.31 -11.50 14.15
N LEU A 216 2.06 -11.73 15.45
CA LEU A 216 2.12 -13.06 16.08
C LEU A 216 0.96 -13.97 15.70
N SER A 217 -0.25 -13.41 15.50
CA SER A 217 -1.36 -14.17 14.95
C SER A 217 -1.32 -14.08 13.43
N GLU A 218 -1.39 -15.23 12.75
CA GLU A 218 -1.54 -15.24 11.30
C GLU A 218 -2.81 -14.49 10.91
N VAL A 219 -2.62 -13.28 10.42
CA VAL A 219 -3.67 -12.44 9.82
C VAL A 219 -4.41 -13.22 8.71
N ALA A 220 -3.72 -14.19 8.09
CA ALA A 220 -4.24 -15.06 7.04
C ALA A 220 -5.44 -15.95 7.43
N ASN A 221 -5.65 -16.25 8.72
CA ASN A 221 -6.74 -17.11 9.18
C ASN A 221 -7.93 -16.35 9.80
N LYS A 222 -7.90 -15.02 9.85
CA LYS A 222 -8.99 -14.18 10.39
C LYS A 222 -9.59 -13.34 9.26
N LYS A 223 -10.69 -13.81 8.66
CA LYS A 223 -11.50 -13.01 7.72
C LYS A 223 -12.14 -11.83 8.48
N GLY A 224 -11.79 -10.60 8.09
CA GLY A 224 -12.44 -9.36 8.58
C GLY A 224 -11.51 -8.39 9.30
N VAL A 225 -12.03 -7.19 9.61
CA VAL A 225 -11.34 -6.18 10.43
C VAL A 225 -11.32 -6.68 11.88
N TYR A 226 -10.13 -6.88 12.44
CA TYR A 226 -9.96 -7.18 13.85
C TYR A 226 -9.12 -6.09 14.52
N LYS A 227 -9.47 -5.80 15.76
CA LYS A 227 -8.69 -4.90 16.60
C LYS A 227 -7.34 -5.58 16.87
N ILE A 228 -6.26 -4.96 16.41
CA ILE A 228 -4.89 -5.33 16.79
C ILE A 228 -4.58 -4.66 18.11
N ASP A 229 -4.10 -5.44 19.06
CA ASP A 229 -3.42 -4.96 20.24
C ASP A 229 -1.91 -4.85 19.92
N PRO A 230 -1.33 -3.64 19.88
CA PRO A 230 0.09 -3.47 19.57
C PRO A 230 1.06 -4.17 20.52
N ILE A 231 0.59 -4.52 21.72
CA ILE A 231 1.38 -5.23 22.72
C ILE A 231 1.16 -6.73 22.55
N GLU A 232 -0.07 -7.22 22.44
CA GLU A 232 -0.30 -8.67 22.35
C GLU A 232 -0.02 -9.26 20.97
N ASP A 233 -0.32 -8.53 19.89
CA ASP A 233 -0.31 -9.08 18.53
C ASP A 233 0.97 -8.79 17.75
N LEU A 234 1.84 -7.89 18.22
CA LEU A 234 3.00 -7.40 17.46
C LEU A 234 4.33 -7.62 18.18
N ARG A 235 5.41 -7.94 17.44
CA ARG A 235 6.78 -8.00 18.01
C ARG A 235 7.82 -7.36 17.09
N PRO A 236 8.80 -6.62 17.64
CA PRO A 236 9.94 -6.15 16.86
C PRO A 236 10.84 -7.31 16.44
N VAL A 237 11.16 -7.39 15.16
CA VAL A 237 12.05 -8.39 14.57
C VAL A 237 12.98 -7.70 13.55
N CYS A 238 14.22 -8.18 13.45
CA CYS A 238 15.12 -7.68 12.40
C CYS A 238 14.65 -8.16 11.02
N PRO A 239 15.04 -7.47 9.92
CA PRO A 239 14.70 -7.87 8.56
C PRO A 239 15.05 -9.33 8.25
N ASN A 240 16.20 -9.82 8.72
CA ASN A 240 16.61 -11.21 8.48
C ASN A 240 15.66 -12.21 9.15
N CYS A 241 15.38 -12.04 10.45
CA CYS A 241 14.44 -12.92 11.16
C CYS A 241 13.03 -12.82 10.57
N HIS A 242 12.59 -11.62 10.18
CA HIS A 242 11.29 -11.40 9.54
C HIS A 242 11.16 -12.22 8.25
N SER A 243 12.18 -12.17 7.38
CA SER A 243 12.18 -12.94 6.13
C SER A 243 12.12 -14.44 6.38
N ILE A 244 12.86 -14.96 7.37
CA ILE A 244 12.85 -16.40 7.68
C ILE A 244 11.49 -16.84 8.26
N ILE A 245 10.87 -16.03 9.13
CA ILE A 245 9.54 -16.33 9.70
C ILE A 245 8.51 -16.64 8.60
N HIS A 246 8.55 -15.89 7.51
CA HIS A 246 7.61 -15.99 6.41
C HIS A 246 8.00 -16.98 5.30
N ARG A 247 9.11 -17.73 5.44
CA ARG A 247 9.50 -18.78 4.46
C ARG A 247 8.58 -20.00 4.42
N ARG A 248 7.61 -20.11 5.33
CA ARG A 248 6.64 -21.21 5.39
C ARG A 248 5.23 -20.66 5.62
N LYS A 249 4.22 -21.41 5.19
CA LYS A 249 2.83 -21.28 5.62
C LYS A 249 2.39 -22.58 6.33
N PRO A 250 1.93 -22.54 7.59
CA PRO A 250 1.89 -21.37 8.46
C PRO A 250 3.30 -20.83 8.82
N ALA A 251 3.36 -19.52 9.09
CA ALA A 251 4.58 -18.82 9.45
C ALA A 251 5.21 -19.42 10.71
N TYR A 252 6.54 -19.34 10.83
CA TYR A 252 7.21 -19.81 12.05
C TYR A 252 6.87 -18.91 13.23
N SER A 253 6.54 -19.53 14.36
CA SER A 253 6.40 -18.82 15.62
C SER A 253 7.74 -18.26 16.10
N ILE A 254 7.67 -17.23 16.95
CA ILE A 254 8.88 -16.67 17.60
C ILE A 254 9.62 -17.75 18.40
N ALA A 255 8.90 -18.71 18.99
CA ALA A 255 9.50 -19.83 19.72
C ALA A 255 10.30 -20.74 18.77
N GLU A 256 9.70 -21.19 17.66
CA GLU A 256 10.40 -22.00 16.64
C GLU A 256 11.64 -21.28 16.11
N MET A 257 11.53 -19.98 15.85
CA MET A 257 12.66 -19.17 15.39
C MET A 257 13.80 -19.10 16.41
N LYS A 258 13.48 -18.98 17.70
CA LYS A 258 14.48 -18.99 18.77
C LYS A 258 15.18 -20.34 18.87
N ASP A 259 14.41 -21.42 18.79
CA ASP A 259 14.96 -22.79 18.85
C ASP A 259 15.91 -23.06 17.69
N MET A 260 15.59 -22.59 16.47
CA MET A 260 16.46 -22.71 15.31
C MET A 260 17.79 -21.98 15.50
N ILE A 261 17.78 -20.78 16.09
CA ILE A 261 19.00 -20.00 16.31
C ILE A 261 19.82 -20.59 17.46
N GLN A 262 19.18 -21.03 18.53
CA GLN A 262 19.86 -21.64 19.67
C GLN A 262 20.46 -23.01 19.31
N GLY A 263 19.76 -23.80 18.50
CA GLY A 263 20.24 -25.10 17.98
C GLY A 263 21.37 -24.99 16.96
N ASN A 264 21.48 -23.84 16.27
CA ASN A 264 22.56 -23.51 15.35
C ASN A 264 23.53 -22.47 15.92
N SER A 265 23.69 -22.40 17.25
CA SER A 265 24.74 -21.57 17.86
C SER A 265 26.06 -21.92 17.19
N PHE A 266 26.52 -21.06 16.28
CA PHE A 266 27.82 -21.16 15.64
C PHE A 266 28.84 -21.13 16.78
N LYS A 267 29.42 -22.30 17.09
CA LYS A 267 30.71 -22.37 17.75
C LYS A 267 31.77 -21.75 16.84
#